data_AF-A0A0R2LZD8-F1
#
_entry.id   AF-A0A0R2LZD8-F1
#
_cell.length_a   1.000
_cell.length_b   1.000
_cell.length_c   1.000
_cell.angle_alpha   90.00
_cell.angle_beta   90.00
_cell.angle_gamma   90.00
#
_symmetry.space_group_name_H-M   'P 1'
#
loop_
_entity.id
_entity.type
_entity.pdbx_description
1 polymer ?
#
loop_
_entity_poly.entity_id
_entity_poly.type
_entity_poly.pdbx_seq_one_letter_code
_entity_poly.pdbx_strand_id
1 'polypeptide(L)'
;MKRSKRWLLAALLLGSALGSVSGTAHAATTNPQGFISELKSPVTSVANQYKLYPSVMMSQAALESAWGTSLLTTQANNYFGVKGSYKGQSVAMPTTEYDANGQLYHTTANFRKYPNAKASMTDNATLLRGGTSYNPKIYSGTWRENAKTYASAANALTGVYATAPTYGSSLISIIKTYNLDTLLDGSAPDVATPAPKPKVYSKAKYYGTSGNQTATLSKDYASVRLYNHVKDTRAGITKTSWSKVKAAKERQVYLDLRAVRTAAKSGNKTTWYRIRFAQSKSSTRYWVYSSAVSFPKVTYMDGKATMKVNTKAGGSTYNHVYNSPYLAQEQESVKKLTAKSYTADNEAVKTQDGVKTTWYRIKVGKKKTWIAGTVAQPQYAQVFYTTASGKKTLSSKFKKYNVYNHVTTTHFNQQTLKWPKGSKKGTKVTVNLCGFKASNKSTWYRIRFSGSKTNYWVDARALS
;
A
#
# COMPACT_ATOMS: atom_id res chain seq x y z
N MET A 1 -4.30 24.28 -48.88
CA MET A 1 -3.65 23.64 -47.70
C MET A 1 -4.25 22.27 -47.45
N LYS A 2 -3.52 21.18 -47.74
CA LYS A 2 -4.00 19.80 -47.62
C LYS A 2 -4.20 19.43 -46.15
N ARG A 3 -5.45 19.16 -45.75
CA ARG A 3 -5.82 18.67 -44.42
C ARG A 3 -5.09 17.34 -44.14
N SER A 4 -4.12 17.36 -43.22
CA SER A 4 -3.30 16.22 -42.83
C SER A 4 -4.16 15.13 -42.17
N LYS A 5 -4.10 13.90 -42.70
CA LYS A 5 -4.78 12.71 -42.16
C LYS A 5 -4.35 12.47 -40.71
N ARG A 6 -5.21 12.77 -39.74
CA ARG A 6 -5.03 12.38 -38.33
C ARG A 6 -5.12 10.86 -38.24
N TRP A 7 -4.03 10.19 -37.87
CA TRP A 7 -4.06 8.81 -37.43
C TRP A 7 -4.69 8.79 -36.03
N LEU A 8 -5.96 8.42 -35.95
CA LEU A 8 -6.70 8.21 -34.71
C LEU A 8 -6.94 6.70 -34.59
N LEU A 9 -6.28 6.04 -33.63
CA LEU A 9 -6.71 4.71 -33.20
C LEU A 9 -7.96 4.89 -32.32
N ALA A 10 -9.01 4.11 -32.58
CA ALA A 10 -10.06 3.93 -31.58
C ALA A 10 -9.49 3.09 -30.43
N ALA A 11 -9.74 3.48 -29.18
CA ALA A 11 -9.59 2.56 -28.08
C ALA A 11 -10.73 1.54 -28.18
N LEU A 12 -10.48 0.39 -28.79
CA LEU A 12 -11.38 -0.75 -28.65
C LEU A 12 -11.29 -1.25 -27.21
N LEU A 13 -12.15 -0.72 -26.33
CA LEU A 13 -12.46 -1.38 -25.07
C LEU A 13 -13.23 -2.67 -25.41
N LEU A 14 -12.50 -3.76 -25.61
CA LEU A 14 -13.09 -5.09 -25.44
C LEU A 14 -13.52 -5.19 -23.98
N GLY A 15 -14.82 -5.09 -23.75
CA GLY A 15 -15.43 -5.31 -22.46
C GLY A 15 -15.08 -6.70 -21.96
N SER A 16 -14.18 -6.79 -20.98
CA SER A 16 -14.03 -7.98 -20.16
C SER A 16 -15.23 -8.04 -19.21
N ALA A 17 -16.27 -8.77 -19.60
CA ALA A 17 -17.34 -9.19 -18.71
C ALA A 17 -16.80 -10.30 -17.78
N LEU A 18 -16.40 -9.93 -16.57
CA LEU A 18 -16.36 -10.82 -15.43
C LEU A 18 -17.33 -10.26 -14.40
N GLY A 19 -18.58 -10.68 -14.50
CA GLY A 19 -19.67 -10.35 -13.59
C GLY A 19 -20.82 -11.32 -13.80
N SER A 20 -21.09 -12.12 -12.79
CA SER A 20 -22.09 -13.20 -12.74
C SER A 20 -23.52 -12.67 -12.84
N VAL A 21 -24.27 -13.07 -13.87
CA VAL A 21 -25.73 -13.27 -13.83
C VAL A 21 -26.09 -14.37 -14.83
N SER A 22 -26.91 -15.31 -14.39
CA SER A 22 -27.48 -16.43 -15.14
C SER A 22 -28.19 -15.99 -16.43
N GLY A 23 -27.93 -16.68 -17.53
CA GLY A 23 -28.61 -16.49 -18.82
C GLY A 23 -27.70 -16.93 -19.97
N THR A 24 -28.15 -17.94 -20.72
CA THR A 24 -27.44 -18.64 -21.79
C THR A 24 -26.78 -17.70 -22.81
N ALA A 25 -25.44 -17.60 -22.76
CA ALA A 25 -24.63 -16.92 -23.78
C ALA A 25 -23.85 -17.96 -24.61
N HIS A 26 -24.05 -17.94 -25.92
CA HIS A 26 -23.15 -18.60 -26.86
C HIS A 26 -21.80 -17.87 -26.84
N ALA A 27 -20.85 -18.38 -26.06
CA ALA A 27 -19.46 -17.95 -26.12
C ALA A 27 -18.87 -18.36 -27.48
N ALA A 28 -18.62 -17.40 -28.37
CA ALA A 28 -17.75 -17.64 -29.51
C ALA A 28 -16.38 -18.05 -28.96
N THR A 29 -16.01 -19.31 -29.14
CA THR A 29 -14.73 -19.86 -28.72
C THR A 29 -13.63 -19.20 -29.56
N THR A 30 -12.86 -18.29 -28.97
CA THR A 30 -11.66 -17.76 -29.65
C THR A 30 -10.72 -18.93 -29.96
N ASN A 31 -10.15 -18.97 -31.16
CA ASN A 31 -9.11 -19.95 -31.57
C ASN A 31 -7.74 -19.25 -31.74
N PRO A 32 -7.00 -18.96 -30.66
CA PRO A 32 -5.70 -18.29 -30.73
C PRO A 32 -4.68 -19.00 -31.63
N GLN A 33 -4.63 -20.33 -31.60
CA GLN A 33 -3.68 -21.11 -32.41
C GLN A 33 -4.00 -21.01 -33.90
N GLY A 34 -5.28 -21.05 -34.28
CA GLY A 34 -5.72 -20.82 -35.66
C GLY A 34 -5.33 -19.42 -36.15
N PHE A 35 -5.60 -18.39 -35.34
CA PHE A 35 -5.22 -17.00 -35.63
C PHE A 35 -3.69 -16.85 -35.82
N ILE A 36 -2.89 -17.42 -34.91
CA ILE A 36 -1.43 -17.37 -34.99
C ILE A 36 -0.94 -18.07 -36.26
N SER A 37 -1.49 -19.25 -36.58
CA SER A 37 -1.12 -20.01 -37.77
C SER A 37 -1.41 -19.23 -39.06
N GLU A 38 -2.61 -18.66 -39.17
CA GLU A 38 -3.05 -17.88 -40.32
C GLU A 38 -2.18 -16.62 -40.53
N LEU A 39 -1.90 -15.88 -39.45
CA LEU A 39 -1.18 -14.61 -39.55
C LEU A 39 0.35 -14.74 -39.49
N LYS A 40 0.89 -15.93 -39.22
CA LYS A 40 2.33 -16.16 -39.07
C LYS A 40 3.13 -15.61 -40.23
N SER A 41 2.75 -15.96 -41.47
CA SER A 41 3.44 -15.54 -42.69
C SER A 41 3.37 -14.01 -42.90
N PRO A 42 2.18 -13.37 -42.97
CA PRO A 42 2.10 -11.92 -43.20
C PRO A 42 2.75 -11.09 -42.07
N VAL A 43 2.62 -11.50 -40.81
CA VAL A 43 3.26 -10.79 -39.68
C VAL A 43 4.79 -10.88 -39.76
N THR A 44 5.33 -12.09 -39.95
CA THR A 44 6.78 -12.30 -40.00
C THR A 44 7.41 -11.57 -41.19
N SER A 45 6.78 -11.64 -42.36
CA SER A 45 7.25 -10.94 -43.57
C SER A 45 7.30 -9.42 -43.36
N VAL A 46 6.19 -8.82 -42.91
CA VAL A 46 6.08 -7.37 -42.78
C VAL A 46 6.94 -6.84 -41.64
N ALA A 47 6.88 -7.42 -40.44
CA ALA A 47 7.64 -6.92 -39.31
C ALA A 47 9.15 -6.95 -39.58
N ASN A 48 9.66 -8.01 -40.22
CA ASN A 48 11.07 -8.09 -40.60
C ASN A 48 11.45 -7.04 -41.66
N GLN A 49 10.62 -6.85 -42.70
CA GLN A 49 10.85 -5.82 -43.73
C GLN A 49 10.99 -4.41 -43.13
N TYR A 50 10.24 -4.12 -42.05
CA TYR A 50 10.25 -2.83 -41.38
C TYR A 50 11.19 -2.77 -40.16
N LYS A 51 12.02 -3.80 -39.92
CA LYS A 51 12.91 -3.89 -38.74
C LYS A 51 12.16 -3.71 -37.40
N LEU A 52 11.00 -4.35 -37.29
CA LEU A 52 10.18 -4.45 -36.09
C LEU A 52 10.15 -5.90 -35.59
N TYR A 53 9.65 -6.13 -34.37
CA TYR A 53 9.47 -7.48 -33.83
C TYR A 53 8.17 -8.13 -34.34
N PRO A 54 8.23 -9.25 -35.10
CA PRO A 54 7.06 -10.07 -35.44
C PRO A 54 6.21 -10.44 -34.22
N SER A 55 6.83 -10.81 -33.11
CA SER A 55 6.14 -11.15 -31.85
C SER A 55 5.28 -10.00 -31.31
N VAL A 56 5.80 -8.76 -31.35
CA VAL A 56 5.06 -7.56 -30.93
C VAL A 56 3.89 -7.29 -31.88
N MET A 57 4.12 -7.33 -33.20
CA MET A 57 3.06 -7.12 -34.19
C MET A 57 1.94 -8.15 -34.08
N MET A 58 2.27 -9.44 -33.92
CA MET A 58 1.29 -10.52 -33.70
C MET A 58 0.47 -10.26 -32.42
N SER A 59 1.13 -9.87 -31.33
CA SER A 59 0.44 -9.60 -30.06
C SER A 59 -0.49 -8.38 -30.12
N GLN A 60 -0.12 -7.35 -30.87
CA GLN A 60 -0.99 -6.21 -31.13
C GLN A 60 -2.20 -6.64 -31.94
N ALA A 61 -1.99 -7.35 -33.07
CA ALA A 61 -3.08 -7.85 -33.88
C ALA A 61 -4.04 -8.74 -33.06
N ALA A 62 -3.52 -9.65 -32.24
CA ALA A 62 -4.35 -10.50 -31.37
C ALA A 62 -5.18 -9.69 -30.37
N LEU A 63 -4.56 -8.71 -29.69
CA LEU A 63 -5.23 -7.89 -28.68
C LEU A 63 -6.31 -6.98 -29.28
N GLU A 64 -5.96 -6.27 -30.37
CA GLU A 64 -6.82 -5.24 -30.97
C GLU A 64 -7.99 -5.84 -31.78
N SER A 65 -7.82 -7.07 -32.29
CA SER A 65 -8.85 -7.74 -33.11
C SER A 65 -9.70 -8.76 -32.35
N ALA A 66 -9.47 -8.94 -31.04
CA ALA A 66 -10.01 -10.06 -30.27
C ALA A 66 -9.70 -11.42 -30.93
N TRP A 67 -8.43 -11.69 -31.21
CA TRP A 67 -8.00 -12.90 -31.92
C TRP A 67 -8.70 -13.10 -33.27
N GLY A 68 -8.92 -12.00 -34.00
CA GLY A 68 -9.53 -11.99 -35.33
C GLY A 68 -11.06 -12.00 -35.35
N THR A 69 -11.71 -12.12 -34.18
CA THR A 69 -13.17 -12.27 -34.09
C THR A 69 -13.95 -10.95 -34.13
N SER A 70 -13.28 -9.81 -33.98
CA SER A 70 -13.95 -8.50 -34.05
C SER A 70 -14.63 -8.27 -35.40
N LEU A 71 -15.83 -7.69 -35.38
CA LEU A 71 -16.59 -7.36 -36.58
C LEU A 71 -15.79 -6.52 -37.59
N LEU A 72 -14.97 -5.60 -37.06
CA LEU A 72 -14.08 -4.77 -37.87
C LEU A 72 -13.00 -5.59 -38.59
N THR A 73 -12.47 -6.63 -37.94
CA THR A 73 -11.50 -7.52 -38.58
C THR A 73 -12.18 -8.40 -39.62
N THR A 74 -13.32 -9.01 -39.30
CA THR A 74 -14.01 -9.93 -40.22
C THR A 74 -14.58 -9.25 -41.45
N GLN A 75 -15.05 -7.99 -41.34
CA GLN A 75 -15.60 -7.25 -42.49
C GLN A 75 -14.56 -6.43 -43.27
N ALA A 76 -13.43 -6.09 -42.66
CA ALA A 76 -12.52 -5.09 -43.22
C ALA A 76 -11.03 -5.46 -43.18
N ASN A 77 -10.67 -6.66 -42.70
CA ASN A 77 -9.29 -7.08 -42.46
C ASN A 77 -8.50 -6.07 -41.61
N ASN A 78 -9.16 -5.32 -40.71
CA ASN A 78 -8.54 -4.25 -39.94
C ASN A 78 -8.24 -4.72 -38.52
N TYR A 79 -7.04 -5.27 -38.34
CA TYR A 79 -6.59 -5.90 -37.10
C TYR A 79 -6.14 -4.90 -36.01
N PHE A 80 -6.08 -3.60 -36.31
CA PHE A 80 -5.49 -2.58 -35.42
C PHE A 80 -6.40 -1.38 -35.15
N GLY A 81 -7.68 -1.45 -35.56
CA GLY A 81 -8.64 -0.36 -35.30
C GLY A 81 -8.31 0.97 -35.98
N VAL A 82 -7.65 0.94 -37.15
CA VAL A 82 -7.17 2.17 -37.81
C VAL A 82 -8.32 2.89 -38.50
N LYS A 83 -8.57 4.15 -38.12
CA LYS A 83 -9.58 5.02 -38.76
C LYS A 83 -9.14 5.58 -40.11
N GLY A 84 -10.14 5.94 -40.94
CA GLY A 84 -9.97 6.58 -42.25
C GLY A 84 -10.24 5.63 -43.42
N SER A 85 -9.57 5.88 -44.54
CA SER A 85 -9.67 5.05 -45.75
C SER A 85 -8.29 4.54 -46.19
N TYR A 86 -8.26 3.30 -46.67
CA TYR A 86 -7.09 2.68 -47.29
C TYR A 86 -7.33 2.57 -48.79
N LYS A 87 -6.57 3.33 -49.59
CA LYS A 87 -6.76 3.45 -51.06
C LYS A 87 -8.23 3.72 -51.45
N GLY A 88 -8.89 4.62 -50.72
CA GLY A 88 -10.30 4.98 -50.94
C GLY A 88 -11.31 4.03 -50.28
N GLN A 89 -10.89 2.87 -49.75
CA GLN A 89 -11.78 1.89 -49.14
C GLN A 89 -11.91 2.09 -47.62
N SER A 90 -13.15 2.08 -47.12
CA SER A 90 -13.48 2.19 -45.70
C SER A 90 -14.77 1.43 -45.35
N VAL A 91 -14.98 1.16 -44.07
CA VAL A 91 -16.24 0.66 -43.51
C VAL A 91 -16.68 1.60 -42.38
N ALA A 92 -17.95 1.99 -42.37
CA ALA A 92 -18.54 2.77 -41.28
C ALA A 92 -18.95 1.80 -40.17
N MET A 93 -18.46 2.00 -38.95
CA MET A 93 -18.81 1.17 -37.80
C MET A 93 -19.06 2.01 -36.55
N PRO A 94 -19.97 1.58 -35.66
CA PRO A 94 -20.10 2.18 -34.34
C PRO A 94 -18.81 1.98 -33.55
N THR A 95 -18.44 2.99 -32.77
CA THR A 95 -17.25 3.00 -31.93
C THR A 95 -17.53 3.81 -30.66
N THR A 96 -16.75 3.53 -29.61
CA THR A 96 -16.84 4.24 -28.34
C THR A 96 -15.63 5.15 -28.20
N GLU A 97 -15.87 6.44 -27.98
CA GLU A 97 -14.86 7.48 -27.88
C GLU A 97 -14.90 8.15 -26.51
N TYR A 98 -13.82 8.86 -26.16
CA TYR A 98 -13.81 9.77 -25.03
C TYR A 98 -13.96 11.21 -25.52
N ASP A 99 -14.84 11.98 -24.91
CA ASP A 99 -14.91 13.43 -25.13
C ASP A 99 -13.73 14.17 -24.47
N ALA A 100 -13.65 15.49 -24.65
CA ALA A 100 -12.58 16.31 -24.08
C ALA A 100 -12.55 16.29 -22.53
N ASN A 101 -13.62 15.83 -21.88
CA ASN A 101 -13.77 15.72 -20.43
C ASN A 101 -13.51 14.29 -19.93
N GLY A 102 -13.18 13.35 -20.82
CA GLY A 102 -12.96 11.94 -20.48
C GLY A 102 -14.24 11.14 -20.25
N GLN A 103 -15.39 11.60 -20.75
CA GLN A 103 -16.65 10.85 -20.76
C GLN A 103 -16.75 9.97 -22.00
N LEU A 104 -17.18 8.72 -21.82
CA LEU A 104 -17.42 7.79 -22.93
C LEU A 104 -18.68 8.20 -23.70
N TYR A 105 -18.60 8.25 -25.02
CA TYR A 105 -19.75 8.42 -25.91
C TYR A 105 -19.65 7.49 -27.12
N HIS A 106 -20.80 7.18 -27.73
CA HIS A 106 -20.89 6.29 -28.88
C HIS A 106 -21.03 7.13 -30.15
N THR A 107 -20.31 6.78 -31.19
CA THR A 107 -20.39 7.48 -32.48
C THR A 107 -20.08 6.52 -33.63
N THR A 108 -20.42 6.89 -34.85
CA THR A 108 -20.02 6.12 -36.04
C THR A 108 -18.74 6.72 -36.60
N ALA A 109 -17.73 5.87 -36.81
CA ALA A 109 -16.48 6.27 -37.44
C ALA A 109 -16.19 5.41 -38.69
N ASN A 110 -15.53 6.02 -39.67
CA ASN A 110 -14.99 5.29 -40.81
C ASN A 110 -13.66 4.65 -40.43
N PHE A 111 -13.57 3.33 -40.60
CA PHE A 111 -12.36 2.55 -40.43
C PHE A 111 -11.81 2.10 -41.77
N ARG A 112 -10.48 1.99 -41.87
CA ARG A 112 -9.81 1.53 -43.08
C ARG A 112 -10.26 0.11 -43.42
N LYS A 113 -10.58 -0.14 -44.69
CA LYS A 113 -10.86 -1.47 -45.23
C LYS A 113 -9.67 -1.95 -46.05
N TYR A 114 -9.07 -3.06 -45.65
CA TYR A 114 -7.90 -3.63 -46.29
C TYR A 114 -8.28 -4.83 -47.17
N PRO A 115 -7.57 -5.04 -48.29
CA PRO A 115 -7.82 -6.20 -49.15
C PRO A 115 -7.42 -7.54 -48.50
N ASN A 116 -6.51 -7.54 -47.52
CA ASN A 116 -6.06 -8.73 -46.78
C ASN A 116 -5.32 -8.32 -45.50
N ALA A 117 -5.02 -9.31 -44.64
CA ALA A 117 -4.27 -9.10 -43.40
C ALA A 117 -2.89 -8.45 -43.63
N LYS A 118 -2.14 -8.87 -44.66
CA LYS A 118 -0.81 -8.31 -44.98
C LYS A 118 -0.85 -6.80 -45.19
N ALA A 119 -1.89 -6.29 -45.85
CA ALA A 119 -2.07 -4.85 -46.05
C ALA A 119 -2.32 -4.11 -44.71
N SER A 120 -3.08 -4.71 -43.79
CA SER A 120 -3.28 -4.16 -42.44
C SER A 120 -1.98 -4.14 -41.62
N MET A 121 -1.22 -5.24 -41.65
CA MET A 121 0.10 -5.32 -41.00
C MET A 121 1.07 -4.27 -41.57
N THR A 122 1.08 -4.09 -42.90
CA THR A 122 1.96 -3.13 -43.58
C THR A 122 1.65 -1.69 -43.16
N ASP A 123 0.36 -1.36 -43.01
CA ASP A 123 -0.07 -0.03 -42.58
C ASP A 123 0.31 0.25 -41.12
N ASN A 124 0.17 -0.75 -40.23
CA ASN A 124 0.68 -0.68 -38.85
C ASN A 124 2.21 -0.51 -38.80
N ALA A 125 2.97 -1.31 -39.55
CA ALA A 125 4.43 -1.19 -39.64
C ALA A 125 4.87 0.18 -40.17
N THR A 126 4.16 0.72 -41.16
CA THR A 126 4.40 2.06 -41.71
C THR A 126 4.19 3.13 -40.65
N LEU A 127 3.14 3.02 -39.83
CA LEU A 127 2.93 3.92 -38.69
C LEU A 127 4.08 3.82 -37.68
N LEU A 128 4.45 2.60 -37.28
CA LEU A 128 5.50 2.40 -36.27
C LEU A 128 6.88 2.89 -36.74
N ARG A 129 7.16 2.83 -38.05
CA ARG A 129 8.41 3.36 -38.63
C ARG A 129 8.37 4.84 -38.99
N GLY A 130 7.24 5.33 -39.48
CA GLY A 130 7.08 6.72 -39.94
C GLY A 130 6.60 7.69 -38.87
N GLY A 131 6.10 7.19 -37.74
CA GLY A 131 5.49 8.00 -36.68
C GLY A 131 4.24 8.72 -37.15
N THR A 132 3.89 9.81 -36.45
CA THR A 132 2.78 10.69 -36.84
C THR A 132 3.31 11.91 -37.59
N SER A 133 2.42 12.64 -38.25
CA SER A 133 2.80 13.88 -38.96
C SER A 133 3.44 14.94 -38.05
N TYR A 134 3.14 14.92 -36.75
CA TYR A 134 3.68 15.87 -35.78
C TYR A 134 4.88 15.31 -35.00
N ASN A 135 5.08 13.99 -34.98
CA ASN A 135 6.23 13.35 -34.36
C ASN A 135 6.62 12.06 -35.12
N PRO A 136 7.51 12.18 -36.13
CA PRO A 136 7.94 11.05 -36.93
C PRO A 136 8.71 9.96 -36.14
N LYS A 137 9.21 10.30 -34.94
CA LYS A 137 10.01 9.39 -34.10
C LYS A 137 9.26 8.90 -32.87
N ILE A 138 7.95 9.16 -32.75
CA ILE A 138 7.17 8.82 -31.55
C ILE A 138 7.21 7.33 -31.20
N TYR A 139 7.32 6.45 -32.21
CA TYR A 139 7.42 5.00 -32.04
C TYR A 139 8.84 4.44 -32.22
N SER A 140 9.86 5.30 -32.23
CA SER A 140 11.26 4.88 -32.45
C SER A 140 11.76 3.87 -31.43
N GLY A 141 11.19 3.86 -30.22
CA GLY A 141 11.48 2.84 -29.20
C GLY A 141 10.96 1.43 -29.53
N THR A 142 10.20 1.25 -30.62
CA THR A 142 9.74 -0.08 -31.08
C THR A 142 10.65 -0.71 -32.13
N TRP A 143 11.58 0.08 -32.69
CA TRP A 143 12.49 -0.35 -33.74
C TRP A 143 13.53 -1.30 -33.18
N ARG A 144 13.85 -2.38 -33.90
CA ARG A 144 14.81 -3.41 -33.43
C ARG A 144 16.18 -2.82 -33.12
N GLU A 145 16.61 -1.78 -33.85
CA GLU A 145 17.86 -1.07 -33.58
C GLU A 145 17.87 -0.27 -32.26
N ASN A 146 16.70 0.11 -31.74
CA ASN A 146 16.55 0.92 -30.52
C ASN A 146 16.03 0.10 -29.32
N ALA A 147 15.40 -1.05 -29.58
CA ALA A 147 14.89 -1.96 -28.57
C ALA A 147 15.57 -3.31 -28.69
N LYS A 148 16.50 -3.60 -27.78
CA LYS A 148 17.23 -4.87 -27.73
C LYS A 148 16.35 -6.11 -27.50
N THR A 149 15.10 -5.93 -27.08
CA THR A 149 14.17 -7.02 -26.80
C THR A 149 12.75 -6.66 -27.25
N TYR A 150 11.93 -7.68 -27.57
CA TYR A 150 10.49 -7.48 -27.82
C TYR A 150 9.79 -6.82 -26.62
N ALA A 151 10.27 -7.07 -25.40
CA ALA A 151 9.70 -6.47 -24.19
C ALA A 151 10.00 -4.97 -24.11
N SER A 152 11.19 -4.53 -24.54
CA SER A 152 11.51 -3.10 -24.68
C SER A 152 10.62 -2.45 -25.73
N ALA A 153 10.45 -3.09 -26.89
CA ALA A 153 9.60 -2.59 -27.97
C ALA A 153 8.11 -2.52 -27.56
N ALA A 154 7.58 -3.55 -26.90
CA ALA A 154 6.20 -3.57 -26.40
C ALA A 154 5.97 -2.48 -25.32
N ASN A 155 6.92 -2.28 -24.40
CA ASN A 155 6.80 -1.22 -23.41
C ASN A 155 6.87 0.18 -24.04
N ALA A 156 7.65 0.36 -25.11
CA ALA A 156 7.72 1.63 -25.83
C ALA A 156 6.39 2.03 -26.48
N LEU A 157 5.43 1.11 -26.65
CA LEU A 157 4.07 1.41 -27.12
C LEU A 157 3.14 1.95 -26.02
N THR A 158 3.52 1.81 -24.74
CA THR A 158 2.67 2.21 -23.61
C THR A 158 2.57 3.72 -23.50
N GLY A 159 1.35 4.25 -23.46
CA GLY A 159 1.09 5.69 -23.33
C GLY A 159 1.34 6.50 -24.61
N VAL A 160 1.75 5.84 -25.71
CA VAL A 160 1.96 6.48 -27.02
C VAL A 160 1.11 5.84 -28.12
N TYR A 161 0.99 4.51 -28.14
CA TYR A 161 0.12 3.79 -29.08
C TYR A 161 -1.30 3.62 -28.51
N ALA A 162 -1.37 3.30 -27.21
CA ALA A 162 -2.60 3.25 -26.44
C ALA A 162 -2.44 4.02 -25.12
N THR A 163 -3.51 4.67 -24.66
CA THR A 163 -3.54 5.41 -23.38
C THR A 163 -3.51 4.49 -22.16
N ALA A 164 -3.81 3.19 -22.35
CA ALA A 164 -3.80 2.20 -21.29
C ALA A 164 -2.38 2.03 -20.68
N PRO A 165 -2.21 2.25 -19.37
CA PRO A 165 -0.89 2.15 -18.72
C PRO A 165 -0.35 0.71 -18.65
N THR A 166 -1.18 -0.28 -19.00
CA THR A 166 -0.87 -1.70 -19.02
C THR A 166 -0.63 -2.24 -20.44
N TYR A 167 -0.70 -1.41 -21.48
CA TYR A 167 -0.68 -1.89 -22.87
C TYR A 167 0.55 -2.76 -23.19
N GLY A 168 1.76 -2.26 -22.94
CA GLY A 168 2.98 -3.04 -23.15
C GLY A 168 3.05 -4.32 -22.33
N SER A 169 2.51 -4.32 -21.10
CA SER A 169 2.44 -5.54 -20.29
C SER A 169 1.45 -6.57 -20.84
N SER A 170 0.33 -6.14 -21.44
CA SER A 170 -0.63 -7.03 -22.09
C SER A 170 -0.02 -7.71 -23.32
N LEU A 171 0.69 -6.95 -24.16
CA LEU A 171 1.42 -7.49 -25.31
C LEU A 171 2.47 -8.51 -24.88
N ILE A 172 3.29 -8.17 -23.88
CA ILE A 172 4.30 -9.09 -23.32
C ILE A 172 3.65 -10.36 -22.77
N SER A 173 2.47 -10.24 -22.14
CA SER A 173 1.73 -11.41 -21.65
C SER A 173 1.32 -12.32 -22.80
N ILE A 174 0.76 -11.78 -23.89
CA ILE A 174 0.37 -12.55 -25.07
C ILE A 174 1.61 -13.22 -25.71
N ILE A 175 2.70 -12.47 -25.89
CA ILE A 175 3.95 -13.01 -26.47
C ILE A 175 4.43 -14.22 -25.66
N LYS A 176 4.41 -14.14 -24.33
CA LYS A 176 4.83 -15.24 -23.46
C LYS A 176 3.86 -16.42 -23.43
N THR A 177 2.56 -16.16 -23.33
CA THR A 177 1.54 -17.22 -23.28
C THR A 177 1.59 -18.12 -24.51
N TYR A 178 1.90 -17.55 -25.68
CA TYR A 178 1.92 -18.28 -26.94
C TYR A 178 3.32 -18.46 -27.52
N ASN A 179 4.39 -18.16 -26.75
CA ASN A 179 5.79 -18.26 -27.19
C ASN A 179 6.08 -17.59 -28.55
N LEU A 180 5.45 -16.43 -28.80
CA LEU A 180 5.48 -15.76 -30.11
C LEU A 180 6.88 -15.28 -30.50
N ASP A 181 7.72 -14.98 -29.52
CA ASP A 181 9.13 -14.61 -29.72
C ASP A 181 9.89 -15.75 -30.39
N THR A 182 9.75 -16.96 -29.85
CA THR A 182 10.40 -18.16 -30.37
C THR A 182 9.80 -18.57 -31.72
N LEU A 183 8.48 -18.43 -31.87
CA LEU A 183 7.77 -18.84 -33.07
C LEU A 183 7.97 -17.92 -34.27
N LEU A 184 8.25 -16.63 -34.05
CA LEU A 184 8.16 -15.60 -35.10
C LEU A 184 9.42 -14.73 -35.28
N ASP A 185 10.29 -14.56 -34.29
CA ASP A 185 11.34 -13.53 -34.37
C ASP A 185 12.61 -13.95 -35.14
N GLY A 186 12.89 -15.25 -35.31
CA GLY A 186 13.99 -15.81 -36.14
C GLY A 186 15.42 -15.66 -35.57
N SER A 187 16.27 -16.68 -35.74
CA SER A 187 17.58 -16.86 -35.07
C SER A 187 18.68 -15.83 -35.43
N ALA A 188 19.16 -15.08 -34.44
CA ALA A 188 20.58 -14.75 -34.27
C ALA A 188 21.01 -15.30 -32.90
N PRO A 189 22.08 -16.10 -32.81
CA PRO A 189 22.48 -16.75 -31.58
C PRO A 189 23.19 -15.73 -30.70
N ASP A 190 22.61 -15.42 -29.55
CA ASP A 190 23.40 -15.09 -28.39
C ASP A 190 22.93 -16.00 -27.27
N VAL A 191 23.85 -16.87 -26.86
CA VAL A 191 23.90 -17.75 -25.69
C VAL A 191 22.57 -17.91 -24.95
N ALA A 192 22.13 -19.17 -24.83
CA ALA A 192 21.14 -19.59 -23.83
C ALA A 192 21.62 -19.18 -22.42
N THR A 193 21.41 -17.92 -22.09
CA THR A 193 21.29 -17.45 -20.74
C THR A 193 19.93 -17.96 -20.32
N PRO A 194 19.81 -18.71 -19.22
CA PRO A 194 18.53 -19.29 -18.80
C PRO A 194 17.46 -18.21 -18.87
N ALA A 195 16.33 -18.50 -19.53
CA ALA A 195 15.20 -17.60 -19.69
C ALA A 195 15.05 -16.77 -18.40
N PRO A 196 15.03 -15.43 -18.45
CA PRO A 196 14.95 -14.64 -17.23
C PRO A 196 13.67 -15.08 -16.53
N LYS A 197 13.85 -15.84 -15.44
CA LYS A 197 12.74 -16.37 -14.63
C LYS A 197 11.75 -15.23 -14.46
N PRO A 198 10.44 -15.43 -14.75
CA PRO A 198 9.45 -14.35 -14.68
C PRO A 198 9.70 -13.54 -13.42
N LYS A 199 9.92 -12.23 -13.57
CA LYS A 199 10.37 -11.38 -12.48
C LYS A 199 9.31 -11.45 -11.38
N VAL A 200 9.59 -12.26 -10.36
CA VAL A 200 8.68 -12.45 -9.24
C VAL A 200 8.69 -11.17 -8.44
N TYR A 201 7.56 -10.47 -8.44
CA TYR A 201 7.40 -9.24 -7.70
C TYR A 201 7.17 -9.52 -6.22
N SER A 202 7.71 -8.63 -5.40
CA SER A 202 7.44 -8.62 -3.96
C SER A 202 5.96 -8.30 -3.72
N LYS A 203 5.37 -8.91 -2.70
CA LYS A 203 4.00 -8.58 -2.28
C LYS A 203 4.06 -7.38 -1.32
N ALA A 204 3.06 -6.51 -1.35
CA ALA A 204 2.93 -5.42 -0.38
C ALA A 204 1.51 -5.34 0.17
N LYS A 205 1.40 -5.27 1.50
CA LYS A 205 0.15 -4.97 2.20
C LYS A 205 0.14 -3.51 2.61
N TYR A 206 -0.91 -2.79 2.21
CA TYR A 206 -1.06 -1.36 2.44
C TYR A 206 -1.95 -1.07 3.64
N TYR A 207 -1.62 0.00 4.35
CA TYR A 207 -2.33 0.48 5.53
C TYR A 207 -2.59 1.98 5.36
N GLY A 208 -3.88 2.33 5.36
CA GLY A 208 -4.37 3.70 5.29
C GLY A 208 -4.06 4.50 6.56
N THR A 209 -4.16 5.82 6.45
CA THR A 209 -4.00 6.75 7.56
C THR A 209 -5.07 7.83 7.50
N SER A 210 -5.41 8.39 8.65
CA SER A 210 -6.34 9.54 8.76
C SER A 210 -5.59 10.80 9.16
N GLY A 211 -6.14 11.95 8.74
CA GLY A 211 -5.57 13.27 8.98
C GLY A 211 -4.22 13.50 8.29
N ASN A 212 -3.48 14.49 8.79
CA ASN A 212 -2.16 14.87 8.27
C ASN A 212 -1.07 14.37 9.20
N GLN A 213 -0.85 13.05 9.21
CA GLN A 213 0.21 12.49 10.04
C GLN A 213 1.58 12.89 9.54
N THR A 214 2.48 13.11 10.48
CA THR A 214 3.82 13.63 10.22
C THR A 214 4.90 12.76 10.84
N ALA A 215 6.07 12.83 10.22
CA ALA A 215 7.34 12.30 10.69
C ALA A 215 8.43 13.27 10.21
N THR A 216 9.66 13.10 10.68
CA THR A 216 10.80 13.86 10.19
C THR A 216 11.67 12.99 9.28
N LEU A 217 12.37 13.60 8.34
CA LEU A 217 13.44 12.86 7.64
C LEU A 217 14.53 12.48 8.64
N SER A 218 14.87 11.19 8.68
CA SER A 218 15.90 10.67 9.57
C SER A 218 17.29 11.16 9.14
N LYS A 219 18.32 10.89 9.95
CA LYS A 219 19.73 11.10 9.55
C LYS A 219 20.15 10.24 8.34
N ASP A 220 19.48 9.11 8.13
CA ASP A 220 19.84 8.12 7.12
C ASP A 220 19.02 8.30 5.82
N TYR A 221 18.19 9.33 5.71
CA TYR A 221 17.29 9.51 4.57
C TYR A 221 18.02 9.52 3.21
N ALA A 222 19.18 10.17 3.15
CA ALA A 222 19.99 10.28 1.94
C ALA A 222 20.59 8.93 1.49
N SER A 223 20.70 7.95 2.38
CA SER A 223 21.21 6.60 2.07
C SER A 223 20.22 5.74 1.29
N VAL A 224 18.93 6.11 1.29
CA VAL A 224 17.88 5.40 0.55
C VAL A 224 17.37 6.25 -0.61
N ARG A 225 16.45 5.70 -1.42
CA ARG A 225 15.88 6.40 -2.58
C ARG A 225 14.39 6.68 -2.39
N LEU A 226 13.93 7.71 -3.08
CA LEU A 226 12.53 8.01 -3.31
C LEU A 226 12.03 7.15 -4.48
N TYR A 227 10.84 6.58 -4.36
CA TYR A 227 10.23 5.78 -5.43
C TYR A 227 8.83 6.26 -5.74
N ASN A 228 8.37 6.07 -6.98
CA ASN A 228 6.95 6.28 -7.32
C ASN A 228 6.03 5.17 -6.75
N HIS A 229 6.59 4.03 -6.35
CA HIS A 229 5.88 2.90 -5.75
C HIS A 229 6.79 2.10 -4.79
N VAL A 230 6.24 1.26 -3.92
CA VAL A 230 7.01 0.34 -3.06
C VAL A 230 7.94 -0.54 -3.91
N LYS A 231 9.24 -0.52 -3.62
CA LYS A 231 10.29 -1.13 -4.45
C LYS A 231 10.04 -2.61 -4.76
N ASP A 232 10.26 -3.00 -6.02
CA ASP A 232 10.15 -4.38 -6.54
C ASP A 232 8.75 -5.02 -6.46
N THR A 233 7.67 -4.26 -6.23
CA THR A 233 6.32 -4.84 -6.13
C THR A 233 5.55 -4.86 -7.45
N ARG A 234 6.06 -4.18 -8.49
CA ARG A 234 5.46 -4.14 -9.83
C ARG A 234 6.48 -3.65 -10.87
N ALA A 235 6.12 -3.74 -12.14
CA ALA A 235 6.83 -3.08 -13.23
C ALA A 235 6.68 -1.54 -13.15
N GLY A 236 7.54 -0.79 -13.85
CA GLY A 236 7.42 0.66 -13.97
C GLY A 236 7.74 1.46 -12.69
N ILE A 237 8.48 0.84 -11.75
CA ILE A 237 8.95 1.55 -10.55
C ILE A 237 10.17 2.39 -10.92
N THR A 238 10.04 3.69 -10.77
CA THR A 238 11.12 4.66 -10.99
C THR A 238 11.66 5.16 -9.64
N LYS A 239 12.92 5.61 -9.66
CA LYS A 239 13.61 6.19 -8.51
C LYS A 239 13.92 7.66 -8.74
N THR A 240 13.73 8.48 -7.72
CA THR A 240 14.05 9.91 -7.72
C THR A 240 15.20 10.17 -6.75
N SER A 241 16.13 11.04 -7.14
CA SER A 241 17.21 11.51 -6.27
C SER A 241 16.69 12.55 -5.27
N TRP A 242 17.21 12.53 -4.04
CA TRP A 242 16.90 13.55 -3.02
C TRP A 242 17.28 14.97 -3.46
N SER A 243 18.31 15.12 -4.28
CA SER A 243 18.72 16.42 -4.86
C SER A 243 17.62 17.06 -5.72
N LYS A 244 16.73 16.26 -6.33
CA LYS A 244 15.63 16.76 -7.17
C LYS A 244 14.44 17.30 -6.36
N VAL A 245 14.36 17.00 -5.07
CA VAL A 245 13.22 17.38 -4.21
C VAL A 245 13.58 18.43 -3.15
N LYS A 246 14.79 19.01 -3.22
CA LYS A 246 15.30 20.04 -2.30
C LYS A 246 15.00 19.71 -0.82
N ALA A 247 15.26 18.47 -0.42
CA ALA A 247 15.00 17.97 0.93
C ALA A 247 16.23 18.09 1.83
N ALA A 248 16.05 18.61 3.05
CA ALA A 248 17.08 18.68 4.09
C ALA A 248 16.79 17.69 5.23
N LYS A 249 17.82 17.35 6.00
CA LYS A 249 17.71 16.54 7.23
C LYS A 249 16.69 17.16 8.20
N GLU A 250 16.00 16.34 8.98
CA GLU A 250 15.02 16.75 10.01
C GLU A 250 13.80 17.51 9.49
N ARG A 251 13.70 17.73 8.17
CA ARG A 251 12.51 18.30 7.54
C ARG A 251 11.29 17.44 7.85
N GLN A 252 10.22 18.07 8.32
CA GLN A 252 8.91 17.44 8.48
C GLN A 252 8.38 16.99 7.11
N VAL A 253 7.85 15.77 7.07
CA VAL A 253 7.12 15.20 5.94
C VAL A 253 5.75 14.73 6.38
N TYR A 254 4.81 14.72 5.43
CA TYR A 254 3.44 14.25 5.64
C TYR A 254 3.29 12.83 5.10
N LEU A 255 2.58 11.98 5.83
CA LEU A 255 2.39 10.58 5.51
C LEU A 255 0.96 10.31 5.08
N ASP A 256 0.79 9.45 4.10
CA ASP A 256 -0.54 9.06 3.62
C ASP A 256 -0.74 7.54 3.51
N LEU A 257 0.34 6.73 3.46
CA LEU A 257 0.27 5.27 3.52
C LEU A 257 1.49 4.67 4.20
N ARG A 258 1.26 3.52 4.85
CA ARG A 258 2.30 2.56 5.23
C ARG A 258 2.13 1.30 4.40
N ALA A 259 3.23 0.68 4.00
CA ALA A 259 3.22 -0.63 3.38
C ALA A 259 4.20 -1.58 4.06
N VAL A 260 3.81 -2.85 4.19
CA VAL A 260 4.72 -3.94 4.57
C VAL A 260 4.96 -4.77 3.32
N ARG A 261 6.19 -4.71 2.81
CA ARG A 261 6.63 -5.44 1.63
C ARG A 261 7.29 -6.75 2.02
N THR A 262 6.81 -7.85 1.49
CA THR A 262 7.42 -9.19 1.58
C THR A 262 8.22 -9.44 0.30
N ALA A 263 9.55 -9.54 0.43
CA ALA A 263 10.45 -9.76 -0.69
C ALA A 263 10.15 -11.10 -1.39
N ALA A 264 10.05 -11.09 -2.72
CA ALA A 264 9.70 -12.28 -3.49
C ALA A 264 10.67 -13.47 -3.32
N LYS A 265 11.96 -13.18 -3.19
CA LYS A 265 13.00 -14.21 -3.15
C LYS A 265 13.30 -14.71 -1.73
N SER A 266 13.43 -13.80 -0.77
CA SER A 266 13.83 -14.15 0.60
C SER A 266 12.68 -14.22 1.60
N GLY A 267 11.48 -13.75 1.24
CA GLY A 267 10.38 -13.58 2.19
C GLY A 267 10.59 -12.44 3.20
N ASN A 268 11.74 -11.75 3.18
CA ASN A 268 12.07 -10.70 4.13
C ASN A 268 11.03 -9.57 4.08
N LYS A 269 10.56 -9.17 5.26
CA LYS A 269 9.60 -8.07 5.40
C LYS A 269 10.33 -6.75 5.59
N THR A 270 9.87 -5.75 4.87
CA THR A 270 10.39 -4.38 4.93
C THR A 270 9.23 -3.40 5.06
N THR A 271 9.38 -2.37 5.89
CA THR A 271 8.36 -1.34 6.07
C THR A 271 8.67 -0.14 5.19
N TRP A 272 7.64 0.40 4.55
CA TRP A 272 7.71 1.52 3.62
C TRP A 272 6.66 2.56 3.98
N TYR A 273 6.97 3.82 3.74
CA TYR A 273 6.06 4.93 3.96
C TYR A 273 5.93 5.75 2.69
N ARG A 274 4.70 6.20 2.40
CA ARG A 274 4.45 7.15 1.34
C ARG A 274 4.40 8.55 1.94
N ILE A 275 5.34 9.38 1.50
CA ILE A 275 5.62 10.71 2.03
C ILE A 275 5.27 11.80 1.01
N ARG A 276 4.97 12.98 1.53
CA ARG A 276 4.78 14.24 0.80
C ARG A 276 5.55 15.34 1.54
N PHE A 277 6.05 16.32 0.78
CA PHE A 277 6.77 17.47 1.36
C PHE A 277 5.85 18.66 1.68
N ALA A 278 4.56 18.55 1.37
CA ALA A 278 3.54 19.52 1.68
C ALA A 278 2.27 18.83 2.20
N GLN A 279 1.49 19.56 2.99
CA GLN A 279 0.24 19.07 3.59
C GLN A 279 -0.82 18.74 2.55
N SER A 280 -0.79 19.40 1.39
CA SER A 280 -1.76 19.19 0.32
C SER A 280 -1.77 17.73 -0.16
N LYS A 281 -2.96 17.13 -0.23
CA LYS A 281 -3.14 15.76 -0.75
C LYS A 281 -2.81 15.66 -2.24
N SER A 282 -2.77 16.75 -3.01
CA SER A 282 -2.34 16.73 -4.41
C SER A 282 -0.81 16.77 -4.58
N SER A 283 -0.06 17.07 -3.52
CA SER A 283 1.41 17.09 -3.55
C SER A 283 1.98 15.78 -4.08
N THR A 284 3.09 15.88 -4.81
CA THR A 284 3.84 14.72 -5.28
C THR A 284 4.17 13.78 -4.13
N ARG A 285 4.00 12.49 -4.38
CA ARG A 285 4.14 11.42 -3.40
C ARG A 285 5.33 10.56 -3.72
N TYR A 286 6.04 10.15 -2.69
CA TYR A 286 7.18 9.24 -2.82
C TYR A 286 7.09 8.13 -1.79
N TRP A 287 7.41 6.91 -2.21
CA TRP A 287 7.65 5.80 -1.30
C TRP A 287 9.11 5.81 -0.87
N VAL A 288 9.32 5.67 0.43
CA VAL A 288 10.65 5.56 1.06
C VAL A 288 10.69 4.37 2.00
N TYR A 289 11.87 3.79 2.15
CA TYR A 289 12.11 2.75 3.15
C TYR A 289 12.00 3.34 4.57
N SER A 290 11.63 2.52 5.56
CA SER A 290 11.39 3.00 6.93
C SER A 290 12.56 3.74 7.55
N SER A 291 13.80 3.40 7.19
CA SER A 291 14.98 4.12 7.69
C SER A 291 15.06 5.57 7.23
N ALA A 292 14.29 6.00 6.23
CA ALA A 292 14.30 7.39 5.75
C ALA A 292 13.56 8.37 6.65
N VAL A 293 12.71 7.86 7.54
CA VAL A 293 11.83 8.65 8.38
C VAL A 293 12.03 8.30 9.85
N SER A 294 12.04 9.31 10.69
CA SER A 294 12.05 9.17 12.14
C SER A 294 10.67 9.53 12.67
N PHE A 295 10.09 8.62 13.44
CA PHE A 295 8.81 8.85 14.10
C PHE A 295 9.02 9.30 15.55
N PRO A 296 8.06 10.04 16.13
CA PRO A 296 7.97 10.23 17.57
C PRO A 296 8.17 8.92 18.35
N LYS A 297 8.92 8.99 19.45
CA LYS A 297 9.10 7.84 20.33
C LYS A 297 7.79 7.55 21.04
N VAL A 298 7.29 6.32 20.95
CA VAL A 298 6.10 5.86 21.67
C VAL A 298 6.49 4.72 22.59
N THR A 299 6.25 4.87 23.89
CA THR A 299 6.43 3.81 24.88
C THR A 299 5.08 3.32 25.33
N TYR A 300 4.87 1.99 25.29
CA TYR A 300 3.63 1.34 25.68
C TYR A 300 3.77 0.70 27.05
N MET A 301 2.67 0.71 27.80
CA MET A 301 2.60 0.19 29.17
C MET A 301 1.28 -0.56 29.34
N ASP A 302 1.38 -1.85 29.64
CA ASP A 302 0.21 -2.65 30.01
C ASP A 302 -0.31 -2.23 31.39
N GLY A 303 -1.63 -2.32 31.53
CA GLY A 303 -2.29 -1.88 32.74
C GLY A 303 -3.80 -1.99 32.63
N LYS A 304 -4.50 -1.47 33.64
CA LYS A 304 -5.96 -1.43 33.60
C LYS A 304 -6.47 -0.22 34.35
N ALA A 305 -7.36 0.54 33.71
CA ALA A 305 -8.04 1.67 34.33
C ALA A 305 -9.47 1.82 33.78
N THR A 306 -10.35 2.40 34.59
CA THR A 306 -11.61 2.96 34.10
C THR A 306 -11.32 4.38 33.63
N MET A 307 -11.61 4.65 32.36
CA MET A 307 -11.38 5.94 31.71
C MET A 307 -12.68 6.72 31.66
N LYS A 308 -12.67 7.95 32.16
CA LYS A 308 -13.78 8.90 31.95
C LYS A 308 -13.48 9.71 30.70
N VAL A 309 -14.39 9.69 29.74
CA VAL A 309 -14.27 10.38 28.44
C VAL A 309 -15.11 11.65 28.48
N ASN A 310 -14.50 12.77 28.09
CA ASN A 310 -15.21 14.02 27.88
C ASN A 310 -15.82 14.04 26.48
N THR A 311 -17.07 13.57 26.35
CA THR A 311 -17.77 13.50 25.06
C THR A 311 -18.17 14.86 24.48
N LYS A 312 -18.06 15.94 25.27
CA LYS A 312 -18.20 17.32 24.76
C LYS A 312 -16.95 17.78 24.02
N ALA A 313 -15.79 17.14 24.27
CA ALA A 313 -14.56 17.46 23.56
C ALA A 313 -14.63 17.00 22.09
N GLY A 314 -13.91 17.70 21.24
CA GLY A 314 -13.70 17.27 19.85
C GLY A 314 -12.69 16.13 19.73
N GLY A 315 -12.41 15.76 18.48
CA GLY A 315 -11.41 14.74 18.14
C GLY A 315 -12.00 13.36 17.89
N SER A 316 -11.10 12.39 17.74
CA SER A 316 -11.44 11.05 17.27
C SER A 316 -10.60 9.99 17.98
N THR A 317 -11.07 8.75 17.90
CA THR A 317 -10.31 7.57 18.31
C THR A 317 -9.64 6.91 17.11
N TYR A 318 -8.57 6.14 17.35
CA TYR A 318 -7.71 5.61 16.30
C TYR A 318 -7.29 4.15 16.53
N ASN A 319 -7.06 3.38 15.48
CA ASN A 319 -6.55 2.01 15.61
C ASN A 319 -5.11 1.92 16.19
N HIS A 320 -4.33 3.00 16.11
CA HIS A 320 -2.98 3.16 16.64
C HIS A 320 -2.80 4.55 17.25
N VAL A 321 -1.76 4.76 18.05
CA VAL A 321 -1.37 6.10 18.53
C VAL A 321 -1.05 7.00 17.34
N TYR A 322 -1.59 8.22 17.32
CA TYR A 322 -1.42 9.17 16.21
C TYR A 322 0.04 9.61 16.03
N ASN A 323 0.53 9.62 14.79
CA ASN A 323 1.96 9.77 14.43
C ASN A 323 2.88 8.64 14.95
N SER A 324 2.35 7.46 15.26
CA SER A 324 3.20 6.28 15.52
C SER A 324 3.70 5.66 14.20
N PRO A 325 4.74 4.81 14.23
CA PRO A 325 5.22 4.10 13.03
C PRO A 325 4.16 3.22 12.35
N TYR A 326 3.08 2.87 13.06
CA TYR A 326 1.97 2.12 12.47
C TYR A 326 1.01 3.01 11.67
N LEU A 327 1.07 4.32 11.79
CA LEU A 327 0.06 5.25 11.27
C LEU A 327 -1.34 4.97 11.83
N ALA A 328 -1.99 6.03 12.28
CA ALA A 328 -3.33 5.94 12.84
C ALA A 328 -4.42 6.08 11.76
N GLN A 329 -5.36 5.15 11.73
CA GLN A 329 -6.62 5.31 11.01
C GLN A 329 -7.71 5.63 12.02
N GLU A 330 -8.45 6.70 11.75
CA GLU A 330 -9.60 7.12 12.53
C GLU A 330 -10.66 6.01 12.56
N GLN A 331 -11.29 5.83 13.72
CA GLN A 331 -12.28 4.78 13.95
C GLN A 331 -13.65 5.35 14.31
N GLU A 332 -13.70 6.36 15.18
CA GLU A 332 -14.95 6.95 15.67
C GLU A 332 -14.70 8.36 16.22
N SER A 333 -15.69 9.24 16.08
CA SER A 333 -15.65 10.57 16.70
C SER A 333 -15.83 10.46 18.22
N VAL A 334 -15.06 11.23 19.00
CA VAL A 334 -15.20 11.28 20.47
C VAL A 334 -16.62 11.71 20.88
N LYS A 335 -17.27 12.57 20.10
CA LYS A 335 -18.66 13.02 20.35
C LYS A 335 -19.70 11.91 20.21
N LYS A 336 -19.39 10.85 19.45
CA LYS A 336 -20.29 9.71 19.20
C LYS A 336 -20.11 8.59 20.24
N LEU A 337 -19.18 8.74 21.17
CA LEU A 337 -19.00 7.79 22.26
C LEU A 337 -20.17 7.91 23.25
N THR A 338 -21.09 6.94 23.21
CA THR A 338 -22.33 6.94 24.01
C THR A 338 -22.08 6.65 25.49
N ALA A 339 -21.12 5.78 25.80
CA ALA A 339 -20.69 5.57 27.18
C ALA A 339 -19.71 6.66 27.58
N LYS A 340 -19.95 7.31 28.73
CA LYS A 340 -19.02 8.32 29.27
C LYS A 340 -17.81 7.69 29.97
N SER A 341 -17.84 6.38 30.18
CA SER A 341 -16.78 5.62 30.85
C SER A 341 -16.45 4.33 30.08
N TYR A 342 -15.16 4.02 29.97
CA TYR A 342 -14.65 2.84 29.28
C TYR A 342 -13.57 2.15 30.08
N THR A 343 -13.31 0.87 29.79
CA THR A 343 -12.12 0.20 30.30
C THR A 343 -10.96 0.44 29.33
N ALA A 344 -9.79 0.78 29.87
CA ALA A 344 -8.52 0.79 29.14
C ALA A 344 -7.61 -0.34 29.61
N ASP A 345 -6.85 -0.89 28.67
CA ASP A 345 -5.93 -2.01 28.91
C ASP A 345 -4.47 -1.72 28.49
N ASN A 346 -4.20 -0.54 27.94
CA ASN A 346 -2.85 -0.08 27.62
C ASN A 346 -2.76 1.46 27.67
N GLU A 347 -1.63 1.98 28.12
CA GLU A 347 -1.26 3.40 28.09
C GLU A 347 -0.06 3.55 27.17
N ALA A 348 -0.01 4.64 26.41
CA ALA A 348 1.13 5.01 25.61
C ALA A 348 1.54 6.45 25.88
N VAL A 349 2.84 6.68 26.02
CA VAL A 349 3.43 8.02 26.07
C VAL A 349 4.17 8.25 24.76
N LYS A 350 3.70 9.24 23.99
CA LYS A 350 4.35 9.70 22.76
C LYS A 350 5.14 10.97 23.05
N THR A 351 6.43 10.97 22.73
CA THR A 351 7.30 12.14 22.79
C THR A 351 7.58 12.64 21.37
N GLN A 352 7.13 13.85 21.05
CA GLN A 352 7.32 14.51 19.76
C GLN A 352 7.79 15.94 20.02
N ASP A 353 8.93 16.34 19.44
CA ASP A 353 9.48 17.69 19.57
C ASP A 353 9.62 18.15 21.04
N GLY A 354 10.08 17.23 21.91
CA GLY A 354 10.20 17.45 23.36
C GLY A 354 8.89 17.35 24.14
N VAL A 355 7.73 17.37 23.48
CA VAL A 355 6.41 17.33 24.11
C VAL A 355 5.95 15.90 24.32
N LYS A 356 5.60 15.56 25.56
CA LYS A 356 5.00 14.27 25.93
C LYS A 356 3.47 14.37 25.87
N THR A 357 2.84 13.42 25.19
CA THR A 357 1.39 13.24 25.18
C THR A 357 1.04 11.82 25.59
N THR A 358 0.02 11.69 26.44
CA THR A 358 -0.47 10.38 26.88
C THR A 358 -1.67 9.95 26.04
N TRP A 359 -1.75 8.65 25.76
CA TRP A 359 -2.81 8.00 25.00
C TRP A 359 -3.25 6.74 25.73
N TYR A 360 -4.53 6.40 25.63
CA TYR A 360 -5.11 5.22 26.27
C TYR A 360 -5.79 4.34 25.24
N ARG A 361 -5.61 3.02 25.32
CA ARG A 361 -6.34 2.07 24.50
C ARG A 361 -7.62 1.64 25.22
N ILE A 362 -8.75 2.19 24.80
CA ILE A 362 -10.08 1.89 25.36
C ILE A 362 -10.79 0.80 24.55
N LYS A 363 -11.67 0.05 25.23
CA LYS A 363 -12.57 -0.93 24.60
C LYS A 363 -13.92 -0.29 24.30
N VAL A 364 -14.28 -0.13 23.01
CA VAL A 364 -15.57 0.37 22.55
C VAL A 364 -16.33 -0.78 21.90
N GLY A 365 -17.33 -1.33 22.60
CA GLY A 365 -17.99 -2.57 22.20
C GLY A 365 -17.00 -3.74 22.10
N LYS A 366 -16.88 -4.34 20.91
CA LYS A 366 -15.90 -5.40 20.62
C LYS A 366 -14.54 -4.87 20.11
N LYS A 367 -14.43 -3.57 19.80
CA LYS A 367 -13.23 -2.96 19.20
C LYS A 367 -12.32 -2.35 20.28
N LYS A 368 -11.02 -2.34 20.03
CA LYS A 368 -10.03 -1.61 20.83
C LYS A 368 -9.53 -0.42 20.02
N THR A 369 -9.50 0.76 20.63
CA THR A 369 -9.13 2.01 19.95
C THR A 369 -8.35 2.92 20.90
N TRP A 370 -7.43 3.71 20.34
CA TRP A 370 -6.60 4.67 21.03
C TRP A 370 -7.28 6.03 21.09
N ILE A 371 -7.28 6.63 22.26
CA ILE A 371 -7.84 7.96 22.54
C ILE A 371 -6.80 8.81 23.26
N ALA A 372 -6.75 10.11 22.95
CA ALA A 372 -5.81 11.03 23.59
C ALA A 372 -6.19 11.27 25.07
N GLY A 373 -5.19 11.35 25.94
CA GLY A 373 -5.37 11.61 27.36
C GLY A 373 -6.06 12.95 27.64
N THR A 374 -5.85 13.95 26.78
CA THR A 374 -6.53 15.27 26.88
C THR A 374 -8.05 15.19 26.83
N VAL A 375 -8.63 14.12 26.28
CA VAL A 375 -10.09 13.89 26.23
C VAL A 375 -10.57 12.69 27.04
N ALA A 376 -9.66 11.86 27.55
CA ALA A 376 -9.97 10.67 28.34
C ALA A 376 -8.96 10.48 29.48
N GLN A 377 -9.43 10.55 30.72
CA GLN A 377 -8.58 10.52 31.91
C GLN A 377 -8.88 9.30 32.79
N PRO A 378 -7.86 8.62 33.34
CA PRO A 378 -8.08 7.47 34.20
C PRO A 378 -8.74 7.91 35.51
N GLN A 379 -9.64 7.08 36.02
CA GLN A 379 -10.30 7.27 37.30
C GLN A 379 -9.60 6.40 38.33
N TYR A 380 -8.67 7.00 39.06
CA TYR A 380 -7.94 6.34 40.13
C TYR A 380 -8.59 6.54 41.48
N ALA A 381 -8.44 5.54 42.36
CA ALA A 381 -8.81 5.70 43.75
C ALA A 381 -7.86 6.70 44.43
N GLN A 382 -8.42 7.61 45.22
CA GLN A 382 -7.63 8.51 46.05
C GLN A 382 -6.98 7.75 47.20
N VAL A 383 -5.68 7.99 47.40
CA VAL A 383 -4.91 7.47 48.51
C VAL A 383 -4.14 8.61 49.16
N PHE A 384 -4.33 8.77 50.46
CA PHE A 384 -3.57 9.72 51.28
C PHE A 384 -2.33 9.00 51.79
N TYR A 385 -1.16 9.51 51.45
CA TYR A 385 0.11 8.92 51.86
C TYR A 385 0.69 9.70 53.04
N THR A 386 1.13 8.98 54.07
CA THR A 386 1.88 9.52 55.20
C THR A 386 3.20 8.78 55.34
N THR A 387 4.21 9.46 55.87
CA THR A 387 5.44 8.81 56.29
C THR A 387 5.11 7.81 57.40
N ALA A 388 5.73 6.64 57.32
CA ALA A 388 5.68 5.64 58.36
C ALA A 388 7.08 5.06 58.49
N SER A 389 7.52 4.75 59.69
CA SER A 389 8.83 4.15 59.94
C SER A 389 8.70 3.07 60.99
N GLY A 390 9.39 1.95 60.77
CA GLY A 390 9.44 0.88 61.76
C GLY A 390 9.53 -0.49 61.13
N LYS A 391 9.44 -1.51 61.99
CA LYS A 391 9.42 -2.92 61.60
C LYS A 391 8.02 -3.48 61.87
N LYS A 392 7.53 -4.31 60.96
CA LYS A 392 6.32 -5.12 61.12
C LYS A 392 6.65 -6.57 60.83
N THR A 393 5.72 -7.47 61.15
CA THR A 393 5.83 -8.88 60.78
C THR A 393 4.67 -9.32 59.89
N LEU A 394 4.86 -10.34 59.06
CA LEU A 394 3.74 -10.93 58.32
C LEU A 394 2.77 -11.61 59.29
N SER A 395 1.48 -11.27 59.19
CA SER A 395 0.41 -11.85 60.03
C SER A 395 0.13 -13.31 59.67
N SER A 396 -0.66 -14.02 60.47
CA SER A 396 -1.14 -15.36 60.09
C SER A 396 -2.02 -15.36 58.83
N LYS A 397 -2.60 -14.20 58.47
CA LYS A 397 -3.50 -14.03 57.32
C LYS A 397 -2.78 -13.58 56.05
N PHE A 398 -1.46 -13.36 56.06
CA PHE A 398 -0.75 -12.73 54.94
C PHE A 398 -0.97 -13.44 53.60
N LYS A 399 -1.09 -14.77 53.57
CA LYS A 399 -1.37 -15.56 52.35
C LYS A 399 -2.74 -15.28 51.72
N LYS A 400 -3.69 -14.71 52.47
CA LYS A 400 -4.99 -14.26 51.93
C LYS A 400 -4.89 -12.94 51.15
N TYR A 401 -3.73 -12.28 51.21
CA TYR A 401 -3.47 -11.01 50.57
C TYR A 401 -2.35 -11.16 49.55
N ASN A 402 -2.36 -10.28 48.55
CA ASN A 402 -1.25 -10.15 47.61
C ASN A 402 -0.40 -8.94 47.94
N VAL A 403 0.81 -8.94 47.41
CA VAL A 403 1.68 -7.75 47.36
C VAL A 403 1.59 -7.10 46.00
N TYR A 404 1.81 -5.80 45.94
CA TYR A 404 1.63 -5.00 44.73
C TYR A 404 2.77 -3.99 44.57
N ASN A 405 3.00 -3.49 43.35
CA ASN A 405 3.94 -2.38 43.12
C ASN A 405 3.36 -1.00 43.50
N HIS A 406 2.02 -0.88 43.54
CA HIS A 406 1.26 0.30 43.96
C HIS A 406 0.05 -0.15 44.78
N VAL A 407 -0.56 0.76 45.56
CA VAL A 407 -1.88 0.50 46.13
C VAL A 407 -2.86 0.19 44.99
N THR A 408 -3.74 -0.80 45.17
CA THR A 408 -4.65 -1.26 44.10
C THR A 408 -5.48 -0.11 43.52
N THR A 409 -5.72 -0.13 42.19
CA THR A 409 -6.53 0.86 41.45
C THR A 409 -6.05 2.32 41.52
N THR A 410 -4.76 2.57 41.75
CA THR A 410 -4.20 3.94 41.86
C THR A 410 -3.28 4.35 40.71
N HIS A 411 -2.82 3.39 39.91
CA HIS A 411 -1.85 3.61 38.82
C HIS A 411 -2.20 2.71 37.64
N PHE A 412 -1.85 3.13 36.43
CA PHE A 412 -2.13 2.36 35.22
C PHE A 412 -1.39 1.01 35.24
N ASN A 413 -0.09 1.01 35.51
CA ASN A 413 0.80 -0.16 35.60
C ASN A 413 0.74 -0.88 36.95
N GLN A 414 -0.38 -0.81 37.67
CA GLN A 414 -0.53 -1.56 38.89
C GLN A 414 -0.46 -3.07 38.59
N GLN A 415 0.45 -3.75 39.27
CA GLN A 415 0.72 -5.18 39.12
C GLN A 415 0.56 -5.90 40.46
N THR A 416 0.02 -7.10 40.40
CA THR A 416 0.06 -8.07 41.50
C THR A 416 1.39 -8.80 41.44
N LEU A 417 2.16 -8.75 42.52
CA LEU A 417 3.45 -9.39 42.67
C LEU A 417 3.31 -10.67 43.50
N LYS A 418 4.29 -11.56 43.36
CA LYS A 418 4.41 -12.72 44.26
C LYS A 418 5.10 -12.30 45.55
N TRP A 419 4.68 -12.91 46.65
CA TRP A 419 5.44 -12.85 47.90
C TRP A 419 6.88 -13.35 47.68
N PRO A 420 7.90 -12.70 48.26
CA PRO A 420 9.28 -13.20 48.19
C PRO A 420 9.40 -14.64 48.71
N LYS A 421 10.29 -15.41 48.09
CA LYS A 421 10.54 -16.81 48.48
C LYS A 421 10.91 -16.86 49.98
N GLY A 422 10.32 -17.80 50.71
CA GLY A 422 10.55 -17.95 52.16
C GLY A 422 9.69 -17.06 53.07
N SER A 423 8.77 -16.24 52.51
CA SER A 423 7.80 -15.48 53.31
C SER A 423 6.93 -16.42 54.15
N LYS A 424 6.94 -16.24 55.48
CA LYS A 424 6.14 -16.99 56.46
C LYS A 424 5.58 -16.07 57.54
N LYS A 425 4.61 -16.54 58.33
CA LYS A 425 4.12 -15.81 59.51
C LYS A 425 5.33 -15.42 60.38
N GLY A 426 5.37 -14.17 60.83
CA GLY A 426 6.47 -13.64 61.63
C GLY A 426 7.68 -13.13 60.84
N THR A 427 7.73 -13.30 59.50
CA THR A 427 8.81 -12.70 58.68
C THR A 427 8.83 -11.18 58.88
N LYS A 428 9.97 -10.64 59.30
CA LYS A 428 10.17 -9.21 59.56
C LYS A 428 10.29 -8.43 58.26
N VAL A 429 9.63 -7.27 58.20
CA VAL A 429 9.70 -6.31 57.10
C VAL A 429 9.84 -4.90 57.66
N THR A 430 10.53 -4.03 56.94
CA THR A 430 10.57 -2.59 57.25
C THR A 430 9.44 -1.88 56.54
N VAL A 431 8.81 -0.92 57.19
CA VAL A 431 7.79 -0.04 56.62
C VAL A 431 8.42 1.34 56.42
N ASN A 432 8.15 1.97 55.27
CA ASN A 432 8.58 3.36 55.03
C ASN A 432 7.47 4.31 54.55
N LEU A 433 6.26 3.81 54.25
CA LEU A 433 5.07 4.63 53.96
C LEU A 433 3.80 3.91 54.42
N CYS A 434 2.80 4.71 54.81
CA CYS A 434 1.42 4.29 54.99
C CYS A 434 0.54 4.97 53.92
N GLY A 435 -0.45 4.25 53.41
CA GLY A 435 -1.43 4.77 52.47
C GLY A 435 -2.85 4.45 52.93
N PHE A 436 -3.70 5.47 53.08
CA PHE A 436 -5.12 5.29 53.36
C PHE A 436 -5.94 5.46 52.08
N LYS A 437 -6.59 4.39 51.64
CA LYS A 437 -7.42 4.37 50.43
C LYS A 437 -8.86 4.73 50.77
N ALA A 438 -9.27 5.94 50.38
CA ALA A 438 -10.54 6.54 50.78
C ALA A 438 -11.77 5.72 50.33
N SER A 439 -11.73 5.18 49.11
CA SER A 439 -12.88 4.51 48.48
C SER A 439 -13.42 3.30 49.25
N ASN A 440 -12.56 2.63 50.03
CA ASN A 440 -12.94 1.45 50.82
C ASN A 440 -12.38 1.49 52.25
N LYS A 441 -11.95 2.67 52.70
CA LYS A 441 -11.40 2.92 54.04
C LYS A 441 -10.30 1.91 54.45
N SER A 442 -9.45 1.49 53.50
CA SER A 442 -8.40 0.49 53.76
C SER A 442 -7.03 1.14 53.97
N THR A 443 -6.28 0.59 54.92
CA THR A 443 -4.90 1.00 55.20
C THR A 443 -3.93 0.06 54.50
N TRP A 444 -2.91 0.64 53.88
CA TRP A 444 -1.87 -0.06 53.13
C TRP A 444 -0.49 0.37 53.64
N TYR A 445 0.46 -0.55 53.62
CA TYR A 445 1.85 -0.24 53.96
C TYR A 445 2.77 -0.54 52.80
N ARG A 446 3.74 0.36 52.57
CA ARG A 446 4.89 0.08 51.71
C ARG A 446 5.95 -0.61 52.55
N ILE A 447 6.13 -1.90 52.29
CA ILE A 447 7.05 -2.78 52.99
C ILE A 447 8.27 -3.11 52.13
N ARG A 448 9.38 -3.42 52.80
CA ARG A 448 10.59 -3.97 52.19
C ARG A 448 11.13 -5.10 53.06
N PHE A 449 11.53 -6.19 52.41
CA PHE A 449 12.13 -7.35 53.08
C PHE A 449 13.62 -7.10 53.33
N SER A 450 14.18 -7.72 54.37
CA SER A 450 15.62 -7.63 54.65
C SER A 450 16.44 -8.05 53.44
N GLY A 451 17.45 -7.26 53.08
CA GLY A 451 18.31 -7.49 51.89
C GLY A 451 17.65 -7.24 50.53
N SER A 452 16.35 -6.92 50.47
CA SER A 452 15.65 -6.65 49.21
C SER A 452 15.72 -5.17 48.83
N LYS A 453 15.96 -4.89 47.55
CA LYS A 453 15.82 -3.53 46.98
C LYS A 453 14.39 -3.24 46.51
N THR A 454 13.47 -4.21 46.54
CA THR A 454 12.10 -4.05 46.06
C THR A 454 11.18 -3.57 47.17
N ASN A 455 10.35 -2.57 46.88
CA ASN A 455 9.25 -2.16 47.75
C ASN A 455 7.96 -2.84 47.31
N TYR A 456 7.13 -3.21 48.26
CA TYR A 456 5.83 -3.82 48.04
C TYR A 456 4.75 -3.04 48.78
N TRP A 457 3.62 -2.80 48.15
CA TRP A 457 2.40 -2.36 48.82
C TRP A 457 1.58 -3.57 49.24
N VAL A 458 1.10 -3.57 50.48
CA VAL A 458 0.23 -4.62 51.01
C VAL A 458 -0.85 -4.02 51.90
N ASP A 459 -2.02 -4.66 51.93
CA ASP A 459 -3.08 -4.35 52.89
C ASP A 459 -2.57 -4.55 54.33
N ALA A 460 -2.89 -3.61 55.23
CA ALA A 460 -2.45 -3.64 56.61
C ALA A 460 -2.80 -4.94 57.35
N ARG A 461 -3.88 -5.62 56.97
CA ARG A 461 -4.32 -6.89 57.56
C ARG A 461 -3.38 -8.07 57.27
N ALA A 462 -2.48 -7.92 56.29
CA ALA A 462 -1.41 -8.89 56.03
C ALA A 462 -0.23 -8.77 57.02
N LEU A 463 -0.22 -7.73 57.86
CA LEU A 463 0.84 -7.44 58.81
C LEU A 463 0.33 -7.53 60.26
N SER A 464 1.27 -7.71 61.18
CA SER A 464 1.10 -7.61 62.64
C SER A 464 2.08 -6.58 63.17
#